data_AF-A0A382AXM6-F1
#
_entry.id   AF-A0A382AXM6-F1
#
_cell.length_a   1.000
_cell.length_b   1.000
_cell.length_c   1.000
_cell.angle_alpha   90.00
_cell.angle_beta   90.00
_cell.angle_gamma   90.00
#
_symmetry.space_group_name_H-M   'P 1'
#
loop_
_entity.id
_entity.type
_entity.pdbx_description
1 polymer ?
#
loop_
_entity_poly.entity_id
_entity_poly.type
_entity_poly.pdbx_seq_one_letter_code
_entity_poly.pdbx_strand_id
1 'polypeptide(L)' 'MIALTPTIEWTNGHVKFIDQTKLPLLEEYINTNDYRMVCDAIRRLAIRGAPGIGVAGAYACVLA' A
#
# COMPACT_ATOMS: atom_id res chain seq x y z
N MET A 1 -23.40 8.66 -4.53
CA MET A 1 -22.02 8.94 -4.10
C MET A 1 -21.19 7.69 -4.31
N ILE A 2 -20.00 7.81 -4.88
CA ILE A 2 -19.05 6.69 -5.00
C ILE A 2 -18.24 6.67 -3.71
N ALA A 3 -18.14 5.51 -3.06
CA ALA A 3 -17.30 5.35 -1.87
C ALA A 3 -15.83 5.49 -2.28
N LEU A 4 -15.05 6.25 -1.50
CA LEU A 4 -13.62 6.40 -1.75
C LEU A 4 -12.91 5.07 -1.44
N THR A 5 -12.13 4.58 -2.40
CA THR A 5 -11.25 3.43 -2.21
C THR A 5 -9.89 3.92 -1.73
N PRO A 6 -9.51 3.68 -0.45
CA PRO A 6 -8.23 4.15 0.07
C PRO A 6 -7.08 3.39 -0.59
N THR A 7 -6.10 4.13 -1.14
CA THR A 7 -4.91 3.54 -1.77
C THR A 7 -4.04 2.79 -0.77
N ILE A 8 -3.97 3.29 0.47
CA ILE A 8 -3.25 2.70 1.59
C ILE A 8 -4.03 3.00 2.87
N GLU A 9 -4.15 2.01 3.75
CA GLU A 9 -4.83 2.12 5.03
C GLU A 9 -4.02 1.40 6.11
N TRP A 10 -4.11 1.89 7.34
CA TRP A 10 -3.53 1.23 8.50
C TRP A 10 -4.64 0.59 9.32
N THR A 11 -4.46 -0.67 9.71
CA THR A 11 -5.44 -1.40 10.51
C THR A 11 -4.73 -2.37 11.43
N ASN A 12 -4.90 -2.19 12.75
CA ASN A 12 -4.46 -3.15 13.77
C ASN A 12 -3.00 -3.62 13.59
N GLY A 13 -2.06 -2.69 13.42
CA GLY A 13 -0.64 -3.02 13.27
C GLY A 13 -0.24 -3.54 11.89
N HIS A 14 -1.14 -3.46 10.91
CA HIS A 14 -0.87 -3.84 9.52
C HIS A 14 -1.14 -2.66 8.59
N VAL A 15 -0.38 -2.60 7.51
CA VAL A 15 -0.66 -1.73 6.38
C VAL A 15 -1.33 -2.54 5.29
N LYS A 16 -2.48 -2.06 4.82
CA LYS A 16 -3.20 -2.61 3.68
C LYS A 16 -3.16 -1.63 2.52
N PHE A 17 -2.84 -2.10 1.32
CA PHE A 17 -2.78 -1.25 0.12
C PHE A 17 -3.22 -2.03 -1.11
N ILE A 18 -3.74 -1.30 -2.09
CA ILE A 18 -4.12 -1.87 -3.39
C ILE A 18 -2.88 -2.17 -4.22
N ASP A 19 -2.86 -3.33 -4.88
CA ASP A 19 -1.81 -3.67 -5.85
C ASP A 19 -2.09 -2.99 -7.19
N GLN A 20 -1.51 -1.80 -7.38
CA GLN A 20 -1.75 -1.00 -8.58
C GLN A 20 -1.19 -1.64 -9.87
N THR A 21 -0.35 -2.69 -9.78
CA THR A 21 0.12 -3.40 -10.99
C THR A 21 -0.95 -4.29 -11.62
N LYS A 22 -2.02 -4.59 -10.86
CA LYS A 22 -3.12 -5.46 -11.30
C LYS A 22 -4.31 -4.70 -11.89
N LEU A 23 -4.36 -3.39 -11.66
CA LEU A 23 -5.38 -2.51 -12.23
C LEU A 23 -5.20 -2.35 -13.74
N PRO A 24 -6.30 -2.16 -14.50
CA PRO A 24 -7.70 -2.09 -14.06
C PRO A 24 -8.41 -3.45 -14.02
N LEU A 25 -7.71 -4.55 -14.32
CA LEU A 25 -8.33 -5.87 -14.52
C LEU A 25 -8.72 -6.54 -13.20
N LEU A 26 -7.90 -6.38 -12.16
CA LEU A 26 -8.11 -6.99 -10.86
C LEU A 26 -7.87 -5.96 -9.75
N GLU A 27 -8.83 -5.88 -8.83
CA GLU A 27 -8.72 -5.10 -7.60
C GLU A 27 -8.32 -6.03 -6.46
N GLU A 28 -7.02 -6.10 -6.17
CA GLU A 28 -6.48 -6.92 -5.08
C GLU A 28 -5.72 -6.06 -4.06
N TYR A 29 -5.78 -6.48 -2.80
CA TYR A 29 -5.14 -5.81 -1.69
C TYR A 29 -4.11 -6.71 -1.03
N ILE A 30 -2.99 -6.10 -0.66
CA ILE A 30 -1.97 -6.72 0.20
C ILE A 30 -2.16 -6.15 1.59
N ASN A 31 -2.20 -7.03 2.58
CA ASN A 31 -2.23 -6.66 4.00
C ASN A 31 -1.01 -7.27 4.70
N THR A 32 -0.16 -6.45 5.30
CA THR A 32 1.13 -6.90 5.84
C THR A 32 1.54 -6.10 7.08
N ASN A 33 2.25 -6.75 7.99
CA ASN A 33 2.97 -6.13 9.10
C ASN A 33 4.50 -6.20 8.91
N ASP A 34 4.97 -6.61 7.74
CA ASP A 34 6.41 -6.63 7.41
C ASP A 34 6.76 -5.40 6.54
N TYR A 35 7.63 -4.53 7.07
CA TYR A 35 8.11 -3.36 6.34
C TYR A 35 8.81 -3.73 5.02
N ARG A 36 9.43 -4.93 4.94
CA ARG A 36 10.11 -5.39 3.71
C ARG A 36 9.13 -5.58 2.56
N MET A 37 7.91 -6.04 2.86
CA MET A 37 6.83 -6.17 1.88
C MET A 37 6.40 -4.78 1.36
N VAL A 38 6.40 -3.75 2.21
CA VAL A 38 6.11 -2.36 1.79
C VAL A 38 7.21 -1.83 0.88
N CYS A 39 8.47 -2.05 1.24
CA CYS A 39 9.60 -1.65 0.40
C CYS A 39 9.60 -2.37 -0.96
N ASP A 40 9.27 -3.66 -1.00
CA ASP A 40 9.09 -4.41 -2.25
C ASP A 40 7.95 -3.82 -3.09
N ALA A 41 6.80 -3.55 -2.47
CA ALA A 41 5.65 -2.96 -3.15
C ALA A 41 5.96 -1.60 -3.82
N ILE A 42 6.78 -0.76 -3.18
CA ILE A 42 7.26 0.49 -3.80
C ILE A 42 8.18 0.19 -5.00
N ARG A 43 9.14 -0.73 -4.85
CA ARG A 43 10.11 -1.07 -5.93
C ARG A 43 9.45 -1.65 -7.17
N ARG A 44 8.44 -2.50 -6.99
CA ARG A 44 7.68 -3.12 -8.11
C ARG A 44 6.52 -2.26 -8.62
N LEU A 45 6.37 -1.04 -8.11
CA LEU A 45 5.31 -0.08 -8.48
C LEU A 45 3.87 -0.51 -8.13
N ALA A 46 3.70 -1.43 -7.18
CA ALA A 46 2.39 -1.69 -6.56
C ALA A 46 1.91 -0.50 -5.75
N ILE A 47 2.83 0.19 -5.08
CA ILE A 47 2.59 1.50 -4.47
C ILE A 47 3.36 2.53 -5.28
N ARG A 48 2.64 3.51 -5.83
CA ARG A 48 3.22 4.57 -6.67
C ARG A 48 2.52 5.91 -6.46
N GLY A 49 3.07 6.95 -7.07
CA GLY A 49 2.68 8.35 -6.88
C GLY A 49 3.39 8.94 -5.66
N ALA A 50 3.97 10.13 -5.80
CA ALA A 50 4.83 10.72 -4.77
C ALA A 50 4.16 10.78 -3.37
N PRO A 51 2.88 11.19 -3.24
CA PRO A 51 2.20 11.15 -1.95
C PRO A 51 2.03 9.72 -1.39
N GLY A 52 1.66 8.75 -2.24
CA GLY A 52 1.46 7.37 -1.84
C GLY A 52 2.74 6.69 -1.36
N ILE A 53 3.86 6.96 -2.04
CA ILE A 53 5.20 6.49 -1.63
C ILE A 53 5.57 7.10 -0.27
N GLY A 54 5.30 8.38 -0.05
CA GLY A 54 5.57 9.05 1.23
C GLY A 54 4.83 8.41 2.40
N VAL A 55 3.51 8.17 2.25
CA VAL A 55 2.70 7.52 3.29
C VAL A 55 3.14 6.07 3.52
N ALA A 56 3.40 5.31 2.47
CA ALA A 56 3.89 3.94 2.58
C ALA A 56 5.24 3.86 3.28
N GLY A 57 6.17 4.77 2.97
CA GLY A 57 7.45 4.89 3.65
C GLY A 57 7.28 5.18 5.15
N ALA A 58 6.35 6.05 5.51
CA ALA A 58 6.04 6.33 6.93
C ALA A 58 5.53 5.07 7.66
N TYR A 59 4.62 4.30 7.05
CA TYR A 59 4.15 3.04 7.65
C TYR A 59 5.25 1.98 7.72
N ALA A 60 6.11 1.88 6.71
CA ALA A 60 7.27 0.99 6.75
C ALA A 60 8.19 1.32 7.95
N CYS A 61 8.42 2.61 8.24
CA CYS A 61 9.19 3.02 9.42
C CYS A 61 8.52 2.62 10.74
N VAL A 62 7.19 2.63 10.81
CA VAL A 62 6.44 2.21 12.02
C VAL A 62 6.50 0.69 12.23
N LEU A 63 6.57 -0.10 11.14
CA LEU A 63 6.65 -1.56 11.18
C LEU A 63 8.07 -2.10 11.42
N ALA A 64 9.09 -1.24 11.39
CA ALA A 64 10.51 -1.60 11.52
C ALA A 64 11.00 -1.68 12.98
#